data_AF-A0A382XQN5-F1
#
_entry.id   AF-A0A382XQN5-F1
#
_cell.length_a   1.000
_cell.length_b   1.000
_cell.length_c   1.000
_cell.angle_alpha   90.00
_cell.angle_beta   90.00
_cell.angle_gamma   90.00
#
_symmetry.space_group_name_H-M   'P 1'
#
loop_
_entity.id
_entity.type
_entity.pdbx_description
1 polymer ?
#
loop_
_entity_poly.entity_id
_entity_poly.type
_entity_poly.pdbx_seq_one_letter_code
_entity_poly.pdbx_strand_id
1 'polypeptide(L)'
;ANAAPKPGRGNNGRLTPPTTSLSLDARLKNSKMVNLLTGRTWSLYSKTTGEQWFFEFRSVGPISYAQGKCTGKRGNKIHNWKQWIIRDAVLVIEGSARYVFDNITRQWKQSDGGGDTVIR
;
A
#
# COMPACT_ATOMS: atom_id res chain seq x y z
N ALA A 1 -31.24 -30.76 -39.93
CA ALA A 1 -30.50 -29.56 -39.49
C ALA A 1 -30.40 -29.60 -37.98
N ASN A 2 -29.28 -30.09 -37.43
CA ASN A 2 -29.07 -30.20 -35.98
C ASN A 2 -28.23 -29.02 -35.49
N ALA A 3 -28.77 -28.30 -34.52
CA ALA A 3 -28.14 -27.16 -33.85
C ALA A 3 -26.97 -27.63 -32.96
N ALA A 4 -25.81 -26.99 -33.10
CA ALA A 4 -24.70 -27.15 -32.18
C ALA A 4 -24.73 -26.01 -31.13
N PRO A 5 -24.68 -26.31 -29.82
CA PRO A 5 -24.53 -25.29 -28.79
C PRO A 5 -23.07 -24.85 -28.70
N LYS A 6 -22.83 -23.53 -28.75
CA LYS A 6 -21.50 -22.93 -28.54
C LYS A 6 -21.11 -23.03 -27.05
N PRO A 7 -19.90 -23.47 -26.70
CA PRO A 7 -19.45 -23.48 -25.32
C PRO A 7 -19.09 -22.05 -24.88
N GLY A 8 -19.89 -21.49 -23.98
CA GLY A 8 -19.45 -20.39 -23.13
C GLY A 8 -18.58 -20.96 -22.00
N ARG A 9 -17.30 -20.60 -21.95
CA ARG A 9 -16.46 -20.79 -20.75
C ARG A 9 -15.16 -20.01 -20.88
N GLY A 10 -14.89 -19.17 -19.88
CA GLY A 10 -13.59 -18.52 -19.73
C GLY A 10 -13.61 -17.23 -18.93
N ASN A 11 -14.46 -17.08 -17.91
CA ASN A 11 -14.29 -16.01 -16.93
C ASN A 11 -13.16 -16.43 -15.96
N ASN A 12 -11.91 -16.34 -16.45
CA ASN A 12 -10.74 -16.46 -15.59
C ASN A 12 -10.61 -15.17 -14.80
N GLY A 13 -10.90 -15.26 -13.51
CA GLY A 13 -10.70 -14.22 -12.50
C GLY A 13 -9.23 -13.84 -12.33
N ARG A 14 -8.64 -13.27 -13.38
CA ARG A 14 -7.44 -12.47 -13.27
C ARG A 14 -7.90 -11.14 -12.70
N LEU A 15 -7.51 -10.86 -11.46
CA LEU A 15 -7.63 -9.52 -10.86
C LEU A 15 -6.94 -8.54 -11.81
N THR A 16 -7.72 -7.95 -12.72
CA THR A 16 -7.29 -6.87 -13.56
C THR A 16 -7.03 -5.68 -12.64
N PRO A 17 -5.85 -5.03 -12.73
CA PRO A 17 -5.68 -3.76 -12.04
C PRO A 17 -6.81 -2.84 -12.52
N PRO A 18 -7.41 -2.03 -11.62
CA PRO A 18 -8.54 -1.18 -11.98
C PRO A 18 -8.17 -0.34 -13.21
N THR A 19 -8.95 -0.50 -14.29
CA THR A 19 -8.74 0.12 -15.60
C THR A 19 -9.06 1.61 -15.63
N THR A 20 -9.26 2.25 -14.46
CA THR A 20 -9.19 3.70 -14.37
C THR A 20 -7.73 4.10 -14.54
N SER A 21 -7.36 4.42 -15.78
CA SER A 21 -6.08 5.03 -16.10
C SER A 21 -5.90 6.26 -15.19
N LEU A 22 -5.09 6.12 -14.15
CA LEU A 22 -4.70 7.23 -13.30
C LEU A 22 -4.11 8.31 -14.20
N SER A 23 -4.50 9.57 -13.99
CA SER A 23 -3.89 10.69 -14.70
C SER A 23 -2.37 10.63 -14.55
N LEU A 24 -1.65 11.17 -15.54
CA LEU A 24 -0.19 11.22 -15.50
C LEU A 24 0.31 11.86 -14.19
N ASP A 25 -0.35 12.93 -13.76
CA ASP A 25 -0.10 13.60 -12.48
C ASP A 25 -0.29 12.69 -11.27
N ALA A 26 -1.38 11.92 -11.23
CA ALA A 26 -1.63 10.97 -10.14
C ALA A 26 -0.56 9.87 -10.09
N ARG A 27 -0.15 9.34 -11.25
CA ARG A 27 0.93 8.34 -11.35
C ARG A 27 2.27 8.90 -10.88
N LEU A 28 2.58 10.14 -11.27
CA LEU A 28 3.81 10.82 -10.85
C LEU A 28 3.80 11.08 -9.34
N LYS A 29 2.67 11.56 -8.80
CA LYS A 29 2.49 11.79 -7.36
C LYS A 29 2.68 10.49 -6.56
N ASN A 30 2.03 9.41 -6.98
CA ASN A 30 2.16 8.11 -6.33
C ASN A 30 3.60 7.58 -6.42
N SER A 31 4.26 7.73 -7.57
CA SER A 31 5.65 7.27 -7.75
C SER A 31 6.62 8.01 -6.82
N LYS A 32 6.45 9.32 -6.62
CA LYS A 32 7.22 10.10 -5.64
C LYS A 32 7.01 9.58 -4.22
N MET A 33 5.77 9.29 -3.86
CA MET A 33 5.42 8.74 -2.54
C MET A 33 5.98 7.33 -2.33
N VAL A 34 5.99 6.49 -3.36
CA VAL A 34 6.61 5.15 -3.32
C VAL A 34 8.11 5.28 -3.06
N ASN A 35 8.81 6.12 -3.82
CA ASN A 35 10.25 6.34 -3.62
C ASN A 35 10.55 6.81 -2.19
N LEU A 36 9.72 7.69 -1.65
CA LEU A 36 9.83 8.16 -0.27
C LEU A 36 9.60 7.02 0.73
N LEU A 37 8.58 6.18 0.50
CA LEU A 37 8.23 5.08 1.37
C LEU A 37 9.27 3.96 1.36
N THR A 38 9.76 3.57 0.19
CA THR A 38 10.72 2.45 0.02
C THR A 38 12.18 2.88 0.15
N GLY A 39 12.48 4.17 0.14
CA GLY A 39 13.84 4.70 0.19
C GLY A 39 14.51 4.62 1.56
N ARG A 40 13.78 4.23 2.62
CA ARG A 40 14.31 4.10 3.98
C ARG A 40 13.49 3.14 4.84
N THR A 41 14.07 2.74 5.96
CA THR A 41 13.35 2.08 7.06
C THR A 41 12.53 3.11 7.83
N TRP A 42 11.34 2.70 8.24
CA TRP A 42 10.42 3.52 9.02
C TRP A 42 10.16 2.93 10.38
N SER A 43 9.74 3.75 11.34
CA SER A 43 9.26 3.29 12.64
C SER A 43 7.76 3.55 12.77
N LEU A 44 6.95 2.50 12.87
CA LEU A 44 5.56 2.64 13.32
C LEU A 44 5.55 2.73 14.83
N TYR A 45 4.99 3.82 15.33
CA TYR A 45 4.74 4.03 16.75
C TYR A 45 3.24 3.95 17.01
N SER A 46 2.86 3.08 17.95
CA SER A 46 1.50 2.99 18.49
C SER A 46 1.41 3.85 19.74
N LYS A 47 0.59 4.89 19.73
CA LYS A 47 0.30 5.75 20.87
C LYS A 47 -0.50 5.02 21.95
N THR A 48 -1.36 4.08 21.55
CA THR A 48 -2.21 3.31 22.46
C THR A 48 -1.39 2.34 23.32
N THR A 49 -0.45 1.63 22.69
CA THR A 49 0.34 0.59 23.37
C THR A 49 1.76 1.05 23.74
N GLY A 50 2.19 2.22 23.26
CA GLY A 50 3.56 2.69 23.38
C GLY A 50 4.58 1.88 22.57
N GLU A 51 4.12 0.91 21.78
CA GLU A 51 4.99 -0.02 21.06
C GLU A 51 5.57 0.61 19.80
N GLN A 52 6.82 0.26 19.50
CA GLN A 52 7.52 0.67 18.29
C GLN A 52 7.91 -0.55 17.45
N TRP A 53 7.61 -0.47 16.15
CA TRP A 53 7.96 -1.47 15.14
C TRP A 53 8.79 -0.82 14.03
N PHE A 54 9.87 -1.47 13.61
CA PHE A 54 10.67 -1.03 12.48
C PHE A 54 10.18 -1.71 11.20
N PHE A 55 9.70 -0.95 10.24
CA PHE A 55 9.13 -1.42 9.00
C PHE A 55 10.01 -1.08 7.79
N GLU A 56 10.19 -2.08 6.94
CA GLU A 56 10.83 -1.94 5.63
C GLU A 56 9.78 -2.19 4.54
N PHE A 57 9.59 -1.20 3.67
CA PHE A 57 8.65 -1.26 2.56
C PHE A 57 9.39 -1.62 1.27
N ARG A 58 8.88 -2.61 0.54
CA ARG A 58 9.42 -3.05 -0.75
C ARG A 58 8.35 -3.03 -1.82
N SER A 59 8.63 -2.38 -2.95
CA SER A 59 7.73 -2.37 -4.10
C SER A 59 7.65 -3.76 -4.74
N VAL A 60 6.47 -4.14 -5.21
CA VAL A 60 6.27 -5.35 -6.01
C VAL A 60 5.84 -4.93 -7.42
N GLY A 61 6.74 -5.13 -8.38
CA GLY A 61 6.57 -4.68 -9.75
C GLY A 61 7.02 -3.23 -9.98
N PRO A 62 6.62 -2.61 -11.11
CA PRO A 62 6.99 -1.23 -11.43
C PRO A 62 6.51 -0.23 -10.37
N ILE A 63 7.35 0.76 -10.04
CA ILE A 63 7.04 1.83 -9.08
C ILE A 63 5.72 2.55 -9.41
N SER A 64 5.40 2.68 -10.70
CA SER A 64 4.15 3.31 -11.17
C SER A 64 2.87 2.57 -10.76
N TYR A 65 2.96 1.30 -10.34
CA TYR A 65 1.84 0.54 -9.77
C TYR A 65 1.61 0.87 -8.30
N ALA A 66 2.59 1.52 -7.68
CA ALA A 66 2.52 2.06 -6.34
C ALA A 66 2.04 1.07 -5.28
N GLN A 67 2.52 -0.17 -5.34
CA GLN A 67 2.13 -1.24 -4.42
C GLN A 67 3.33 -2.10 -4.03
N GLY A 68 3.19 -2.84 -2.93
CA GLY A 68 4.24 -3.73 -2.48
C GLY A 68 3.94 -4.49 -1.20
N LYS A 69 5.01 -4.97 -0.57
CA LYS A 69 4.99 -5.71 0.71
C LYS A 69 5.79 -4.97 1.78
N CYS A 70 5.51 -5.29 3.03
CA CYS A 70 6.18 -4.66 4.15
C CYS A 70 6.49 -5.70 5.24
N THR A 71 7.69 -5.58 5.81
CA THR A 71 8.13 -6.43 6.93
C THR A 71 8.47 -5.55 8.12
N GLY A 72 7.86 -5.85 9.26
CA GLY A 72 8.04 -5.21 10.54
C GLY A 72 8.87 -6.05 11.49
N LYS A 73 9.69 -5.40 12.32
CA LYS A 73 10.45 -6.05 13.38
C LYS A 73 10.28 -5.32 14.70
N ARG A 74 10.13 -6.08 15.79
CA ARG A 74 10.16 -5.59 17.18
C ARG A 74 10.88 -6.60 18.06
N GLY A 75 12.13 -6.32 18.40
CA GLY A 75 13.01 -7.32 19.02
C GLY A 75 13.08 -8.57 18.13
N ASN A 76 12.75 -9.73 18.69
CA ASN A 76 12.71 -11.00 17.95
C ASN A 76 11.38 -11.26 17.23
N LYS A 77 10.38 -10.39 17.38
CA LYS A 77 9.08 -10.54 16.70
C LYS A 77 9.16 -9.97 15.29
N ILE A 78 8.75 -10.77 14.32
CA ILE A 78 8.62 -10.36 12.92
C ILE A 78 7.13 -10.29 12.58
N HIS A 79 6.71 -9.19 11.98
CA HIS A 79 5.37 -8.99 11.44
C HIS A 79 5.47 -8.78 9.93
N ASN A 80 4.52 -9.30 9.16
CA ASN A 80 4.53 -9.13 7.71
C ASN A 80 3.17 -8.62 7.25
N TRP A 81 3.16 -7.48 6.56
CA TRP A 81 2.03 -7.02 5.78
C TRP A 81 2.20 -7.51 4.34
N LYS A 82 1.22 -8.30 3.90
CA LYS A 82 1.12 -8.90 2.58
C LYS A 82 0.92 -7.85 1.50
N GLN A 83 0.33 -6.70 1.83
CA GLN A 83 0.08 -5.67 0.84
C GLN A 83 0.06 -4.25 1.42
N TRP A 84 0.74 -3.34 0.72
CA TRP A 84 0.49 -1.91 0.77
C TRP A 84 0.27 -1.36 -0.63
N ILE A 85 -0.47 -0.26 -0.73
CA ILE A 85 -0.71 0.47 -1.99
C ILE A 85 -0.78 1.98 -1.70
N ILE A 86 -0.28 2.81 -2.61
CA ILE A 86 -0.46 4.25 -2.57
C ILE A 86 -1.46 4.65 -3.66
N ARG A 87 -2.57 5.27 -3.25
CA ARG A 87 -3.59 5.83 -4.13
C ARG A 87 -3.82 7.29 -3.76
N ASP A 88 -3.74 8.19 -4.73
CA ASP A 88 -3.92 9.63 -4.54
C ASP A 88 -3.03 10.24 -3.44
N ALA A 89 -1.81 9.71 -3.29
CA ALA A 89 -0.85 9.99 -2.19
C ALA A 89 -1.29 9.56 -0.77
N VAL A 90 -2.27 8.67 -0.66
CA VAL A 90 -2.66 7.99 0.57
C VAL A 90 -2.05 6.59 0.57
N LEU A 91 -1.26 6.27 1.59
CA LEU A 91 -0.75 4.93 1.84
C LEU A 91 -1.86 4.10 2.49
N VAL A 92 -2.21 2.99 1.86
CA VAL A 92 -3.19 2.02 2.36
C VAL A 92 -2.47 0.70 2.61
N ILE A 93 -2.55 0.19 3.83
CA ILE A 93 -1.90 -1.05 4.27
C ILE A 93 -2.99 -2.08 4.59
N GLU A 94 -2.86 -3.30 4.07
CA GLU A 94 -3.84 -4.40 4.21
C GLU A 94 -5.29 -4.01 3.85
N GLY A 95 -5.47 -2.98 3.02
CA GLY A 95 -6.79 -2.49 2.60
C GLY A 95 -7.57 -1.71 3.66
N SER A 96 -7.07 -1.60 4.89
CA SER A 96 -7.77 -0.98 6.03
C SER A 96 -7.06 0.28 6.54
N ALA A 97 -5.79 0.16 6.94
CA ALA A 97 -5.07 1.26 7.59
C ALA A 97 -4.64 2.29 6.54
N ARG A 98 -5.09 3.53 6.71
CA ARG A 98 -4.84 4.63 5.76
C ARG A 98 -3.96 5.69 6.39
N TYR A 99 -2.95 6.13 5.67
CA TYR A 99 -2.01 7.15 6.12
C TYR A 99 -1.78 8.22 5.05
N VAL A 100 -1.70 9.47 5.50
CA VAL A 100 -1.32 10.63 4.68
C VAL A 100 0.07 11.09 5.11
N PHE A 101 0.90 11.40 4.12
CA PHE A 101 2.23 11.92 4.39
C PHE A 101 2.17 13.41 4.76
N ASP A 102 2.65 13.74 5.95
CA ASP A 102 2.87 15.10 6.41
C ASP A 102 4.30 15.52 6.04
N ASN A 103 4.41 16.49 5.11
CA ASN A 103 5.69 17.01 4.64
C ASN A 103 6.43 17.84 5.69
N ILE A 104 5.73 18.47 6.65
CA ILE A 104 6.34 19.29 7.70
C ILE A 104 7.04 18.38 8.70
N THR A 105 6.33 17.37 9.21
CA THR A 105 6.90 16.44 10.20
C THR A 105 7.70 15.30 9.56
N ARG A 106 7.59 15.12 8.24
CA ARG A 106 8.13 13.99 7.45
C ARG A 106 7.65 12.63 7.96
N GLN A 107 6.36 12.51 8.26
CA GLN A 107 5.75 11.33 8.88
C GLN A 107 4.47 10.93 8.14
N TRP A 108 4.15 9.63 8.11
CA TRP A 108 2.83 9.19 7.70
C TRP A 108 1.90 9.15 8.91
N LYS A 109 0.82 9.93 8.85
CA LYS A 109 -0.18 10.06 9.90
C LYS A 109 -1.45 9.32 9.48
N GLN A 110 -2.04 8.57 10.39
CA GLN A 110 -3.27 7.84 10.12
C GLN A 110 -4.40 8.80 9.76
N SER A 111 -5.15 8.54 8.68
CA SER A 111 -6.15 9.45 8.13
C SER A 111 -7.59 9.09 8.51
N ASP A 112 -7.82 7.92 9.09
CA ASP A 112 -9.14 7.37 9.41
C ASP A 112 -9.68 7.80 10.79
N GLY A 113 -9.13 8.87 11.38
CA GLY A 113 -9.58 9.40 12.68
C GLY A 113 -9.05 8.62 13.89
N GLY A 114 -8.42 7.45 13.70
CA GLY A 114 -7.82 6.70 14.80
C GLY A 114 -6.64 7.43 15.41
N GLY A 115 -5.76 8.04 14.60
CA GLY A 115 -4.61 8.84 15.07
C GLY A 115 -3.62 8.11 16.00
N ASP A 116 -3.89 6.84 16.30
CA ASP A 116 -3.21 5.98 17.26
C ASP A 116 -1.87 5.53 16.73
N THR A 117 -1.68 5.52 15.41
CA THR A 117 -0.45 5.08 14.80
C THR A 117 0.19 6.16 13.92
N VAL A 118 1.52 6.24 13.98
CA VAL A 118 2.33 7.16 13.17
C VAL A 118 3.54 6.42 12.64
N ILE A 119 3.86 6.60 11.36
CA ILE A 119 5.06 6.05 10.73
C ILE A 119 6.08 7.19 10.56
N ARG A 120 7.21 7.12 11.27
CA ARG A 120 8.25 8.18 11.31
C ARG A 120 9.65 7.68 10.97
#